data_AF-A0AAE1RP23-F1
#
_entry.id   AF-A0AAE1RP23-F1
#
_cell.length_a   1.000
_cell.length_b   1.000
_cell.length_c   1.000
_cell.angle_alpha   90.00
_cell.angle_beta   90.00
_cell.angle_gamma   90.00
#
_symmetry.space_group_name_H-M   'P 1'
#
loop_
_entity.id
_entity.type
_entity.pdbx_description
1 polymer ?
#
loop_
_entity_poly.entity_id
_entity_poly.type
_entity_poly.pdbx_seq_one_letter_code
_entity_poly.pdbx_strand_id
1 'polypeptide(L)'
;MEAAMGLMRRIPPKHTETALSALLTLLPQHSSDLLSQVDQPLQDESHPKNKPADMYCRPRFWPYRCPWSNKYHPPLEDAPQPSPELRKLEVEANEDVDGSKSGHGRRGYLQEGAWDAIHVIEVGPEEEDIVQYCLTSTVMLTLTTDNESSGSFNLSGSIRRQMSMKLSFSEGHLCNMGKMIEEMEGKLRNSLDQVYFGKTNEMVCTLRPPAELVQMKLPDTR
;
A
#
# COMPACT_ATOMS: atom_id res chain seq x y z
N MET A 1 14.80 9.09 -14.86
CA MET A 1 13.93 8.92 -13.68
C MET A 1 12.43 9.02 -14.02
N GLU A 2 11.94 10.12 -14.60
CA GLU A 2 10.51 10.31 -14.87
C GLU A 2 9.86 9.17 -15.68
N ALA A 3 10.51 8.73 -16.77
CA ALA A 3 10.03 7.61 -17.59
C ALA A 3 9.96 6.28 -16.81
N ALA A 4 10.93 6.02 -15.91
CA ALA A 4 10.94 4.83 -15.06
C ALA A 4 9.78 4.85 -14.06
N MET A 5 9.51 6.00 -13.43
CA MET A 5 8.34 6.17 -12.57
C MET A 5 7.03 6.07 -13.36
N GLY A 6 7.00 6.59 -14.59
CA GLY A 6 5.87 6.45 -15.51
C GLY A 6 5.59 4.99 -15.86
N LEU A 7 6.63 4.17 -16.03
CA LEU A 7 6.51 2.73 -16.23
C LEU A 7 5.95 2.04 -14.99
N MET A 8 6.52 2.30 -13.80
CA MET A 8 6.06 1.67 -12.55
C MET A 8 4.59 1.97 -12.22
N ARG A 9 4.07 3.14 -12.59
CA ARG A 9 2.63 3.48 -12.45
C ARG A 9 1.71 2.70 -13.38
N ARG A 10 2.24 2.06 -14.43
CA ARG A 10 1.47 1.33 -15.46
C ARG A 10 1.62 -0.18 -15.34
N ILE A 11 2.55 -0.65 -14.54
CA ILE A 11 2.81 -2.08 -14.34
C ILE A 11 1.83 -2.63 -13.30
N PRO A 12 1.18 -3.78 -13.56
CA PRO A 12 0.33 -4.43 -12.57
C PRO A 12 1.13 -4.74 -11.28
N PRO A 13 0.56 -4.57 -10.07
CA PRO A 13 1.26 -4.78 -8.80
C PRO A 13 2.00 -6.12 -8.70
N LYS A 14 1.43 -7.18 -9.27
CA LYS A 14 2.02 -8.53 -9.31
C LYS A 14 3.38 -8.58 -10.03
N HIS A 15 3.67 -7.64 -10.91
CA HIS A 15 4.92 -7.56 -11.69
C HIS A 15 5.85 -6.44 -11.22
N THR A 16 5.47 -5.68 -10.19
CA THR A 16 6.26 -4.55 -9.66
C THR A 16 7.67 -4.98 -9.26
N GLU A 17 7.83 -6.14 -8.63
CA GLU A 17 9.15 -6.64 -8.19
C GLU A 17 10.09 -6.93 -9.38
N THR A 18 9.61 -7.68 -10.38
CA THR A 18 10.38 -7.99 -11.57
C THR A 18 10.75 -6.72 -12.35
N ALA A 19 9.80 -5.79 -12.47
CA ALA A 19 10.03 -4.53 -13.16
C ALA A 19 11.05 -3.64 -12.44
N LEU A 20 10.95 -3.53 -11.11
CA LEU A 20 11.91 -2.79 -10.31
C LEU A 20 13.31 -3.40 -10.43
N SER A 21 13.45 -4.72 -10.33
CA SER A 21 14.72 -5.42 -10.50
C SER A 21 15.37 -5.13 -11.87
N ALA A 22 14.58 -5.14 -12.94
CA ALA A 22 15.05 -4.78 -14.27
C ALA A 22 15.49 -3.31 -14.34
N LEU A 23 14.73 -2.39 -13.75
CA LEU A 23 15.08 -0.97 -13.71
C LEU A 23 16.36 -0.70 -12.91
N LEU A 24 16.57 -1.39 -11.79
CA LEU A 24 17.81 -1.29 -11.00
C LEU A 24 19.03 -1.77 -11.80
N THR A 25 18.84 -2.79 -12.65
CA THR A 25 19.89 -3.29 -13.54
C THR A 25 20.17 -2.31 -14.69
N LEU A 26 19.14 -1.68 -15.25
CA LEU A 26 19.24 -0.76 -16.39
C LEU A 26 19.70 0.65 -15.99
N LEU A 27 19.33 1.10 -14.79
CA LEU A 27 19.55 2.46 -14.28
C LEU A 27 20.21 2.43 -12.89
N PRO A 28 21.41 1.83 -12.74
CA PRO A 28 22.04 1.65 -11.44
C PRO A 28 22.27 2.97 -10.70
N GLN A 29 22.51 4.06 -11.42
CA GLN A 29 22.68 5.41 -10.87
C GLN A 29 21.43 5.97 -10.17
N HIS A 30 20.25 5.41 -10.48
CA HIS A 30 18.97 5.81 -9.87
C HIS A 30 18.47 4.79 -8.85
N SER A 31 19.29 3.82 -8.43
CA SER A 31 18.84 2.73 -7.56
C SER A 31 18.24 3.22 -6.24
N SER A 32 18.88 4.20 -5.60
CA SER A 32 18.40 4.80 -4.35
C SER A 32 17.04 5.48 -4.53
N ASP A 33 16.87 6.24 -5.60
CA ASP A 33 15.62 6.96 -5.87
C ASP A 33 14.48 6.00 -6.23
N LEU A 34 14.79 4.94 -6.99
CA LEU A 34 13.81 3.92 -7.35
C LEU A 34 13.35 3.13 -6.13
N LEU A 35 14.29 2.68 -5.29
CA LEU A 35 13.99 1.94 -4.06
C LEU A 35 13.25 2.77 -3.01
N SER A 36 13.45 4.09 -2.99
CA SER A 36 12.77 4.96 -2.04
C SER A 36 11.38 5.41 -2.50
N GLN A 37 11.13 5.44 -3.81
CA GLN A 37 9.87 5.96 -4.36
C GLN A 37 8.88 4.87 -4.79
N VAL A 38 9.35 3.67 -5.12
CA VAL A 38 8.52 2.58 -5.62
C VAL A 38 8.13 1.65 -4.48
N ASP A 39 6.85 1.67 -4.13
CA ASP A 39 6.30 0.71 -3.17
C ASP A 39 6.14 -0.66 -3.82
N GLN A 40 6.46 -1.71 -3.06
CA GLN A 40 6.28 -3.10 -3.46
C GLN A 40 5.25 -3.77 -2.55
N PRO A 41 4.49 -4.77 -3.05
CA PRO A 41 3.64 -5.61 -2.21
C PRO A 41 4.42 -6.17 -1.02
N LEU A 42 3.76 -6.22 0.13
CA LEU A 42 4.42 -6.57 1.39
C LEU A 42 4.75 -8.07 1.37
N GLN A 43 5.96 -8.40 1.83
CA GLN A 43 6.38 -9.79 1.98
C GLN A 43 6.29 -10.20 3.44
N ASP A 44 5.63 -11.33 3.70
CA ASP A 44 5.60 -11.96 5.01
C ASP A 44 6.86 -12.80 5.22
N GLU A 45 7.65 -12.50 6.25
CA GLU A 45 8.61 -13.47 6.79
C GLU A 45 8.09 -14.08 8.08
N SER A 46 7.86 -15.40 8.05
CA SER A 46 7.44 -16.18 9.20
C SER A 46 8.62 -16.45 10.13
N HIS A 47 8.53 -15.98 11.38
CA HIS A 47 9.48 -16.37 12.42
C HIS A 47 9.19 -17.78 12.96
N PRO A 48 10.21 -18.56 13.35
CA PRO A 48 10.02 -19.91 13.88
C PRO A 48 9.29 -20.00 15.25
N LYS A 49 8.71 -18.92 15.81
CA LYS A 49 7.98 -18.94 17.09
C LYS A 49 6.91 -17.85 17.19
N ASN A 50 5.65 -18.24 17.45
CA ASN A 50 4.49 -17.50 18.02
C ASN A 50 4.56 -15.96 18.12
N LYS A 51 5.03 -15.28 17.09
CA LYS A 51 5.08 -13.83 16.99
C LYS A 51 4.42 -13.42 15.68
N PRO A 52 3.84 -12.22 15.62
CA PRO A 52 3.35 -11.61 14.38
C PRO A 52 4.38 -11.81 13.25
N ALA A 53 3.92 -12.20 12.07
CA ALA A 53 4.76 -12.14 10.87
C ALA A 53 5.29 -10.71 10.70
N ASP A 54 6.57 -10.59 10.36
CA ASP A 54 7.14 -9.29 10.05
C ASP A 54 6.84 -8.95 8.59
N MET A 55 6.29 -7.76 8.35
CA MET A 55 5.99 -7.25 7.02
C MET A 55 7.11 -6.30 6.58
N TYR A 56 7.68 -6.56 5.39
CA TYR A 56 8.73 -5.71 4.83
C TYR A 56 8.38 -5.24 3.41
N CYS A 57 8.70 -3.97 3.13
CA CYS A 57 8.54 -3.32 1.83
C CYS A 57 9.79 -3.43 0.93
N ARG A 58 10.77 -4.29 1.28
CA ARG A 58 12.07 -4.36 0.59
C ARG A 58 12.25 -5.68 -0.14
N PRO A 59 13.10 -5.72 -1.18
CA PRO A 59 13.39 -6.97 -1.88
C PRO A 59 13.97 -8.01 -0.91
N ARG A 60 13.58 -9.26 -1.09
CA ARG A 60 13.82 -10.41 -0.18
C ARG A 60 15.28 -10.66 0.24
N PHE A 61 16.24 -10.05 -0.45
CA PHE A 61 17.68 -10.27 -0.23
C PHE A 61 18.40 -9.06 0.39
N TRP A 62 17.66 -8.00 0.77
CA TRP A 62 18.25 -6.84 1.43
C TRP A 62 18.14 -6.96 2.95
N PRO A 63 19.18 -6.56 3.70
CA PRO A 63 19.12 -6.58 5.15
C PRO A 63 17.95 -5.75 5.69
N TYR A 64 17.22 -6.33 6.63
CA TYR A 64 16.10 -5.69 7.31
C TYR A 64 16.28 -5.75 8.83
N ARG A 65 15.67 -4.81 9.56
CA ARG A 65 15.64 -4.80 11.03
C ARG A 65 14.27 -5.28 11.51
N CYS A 66 14.26 -6.32 12.32
CA CYS A 66 13.04 -6.83 12.92
C CYS A 66 12.48 -5.86 13.97
N PRO A 67 11.22 -5.38 13.85
CA PRO A 67 10.65 -4.41 14.76
C PRO A 67 10.47 -4.97 16.18
N TRP A 68 10.34 -6.28 16.36
CA TRP A 68 10.20 -6.88 17.70
C TRP A 68 11.54 -7.14 18.39
N SER A 69 12.51 -7.69 17.66
CA SER A 69 13.81 -8.07 18.23
C SER A 69 14.85 -6.96 18.17
N ASN A 70 14.62 -5.93 17.36
CA ASN A 70 15.56 -4.86 17.03
C ASN A 70 16.86 -5.32 16.36
N LYS A 71 16.88 -6.54 15.80
CA LYS A 71 18.06 -7.15 15.17
C LYS A 71 17.95 -7.17 13.65
N TYR A 72 19.09 -7.05 12.99
CA TYR A 72 19.19 -7.14 11.54
C TYR A 72 19.28 -8.60 11.06
N HIS A 73 18.65 -8.86 9.92
CA HIS A 73 18.68 -10.13 9.21
C HIS A 73 19.04 -9.89 7.73
N PRO A 74 20.16 -10.45 7.22
CA PRO A 74 21.24 -11.07 7.99
C PRO A 74 21.90 -10.07 8.98
N PRO A 75 22.62 -10.55 10.02
CA PRO A 75 23.30 -9.68 10.97
C PRO A 75 24.28 -8.74 10.26
N LEU A 76 24.24 -7.47 10.64
CA LEU A 76 25.10 -6.42 10.11
C LEU A 76 25.86 -5.76 11.27
N GLU A 77 27.16 -5.55 11.08
CA GLU A 77 28.00 -4.75 11.96
C GLU A 77 27.77 -3.25 11.63
N ASP A 78 27.71 -2.40 12.65
CA ASP A 78 27.43 -0.95 12.55
C ASP A 78 26.14 -0.56 11.79
N ALA A 79 25.13 -1.43 11.84
CA ALA A 79 23.83 -1.14 11.25
C ALA A 79 23.14 0.04 11.98
N PRO A 80 22.46 0.94 11.25
CA PRO A 80 21.72 2.05 11.87
C PRO A 80 20.69 1.53 12.88
N GLN A 81 20.67 2.13 14.07
CA GLN A 81 19.71 1.80 15.13
C GLN A 81 18.96 3.06 15.56
N PRO A 82 17.67 2.96 15.90
CA PRO A 82 16.94 4.09 16.48
C PRO A 82 17.57 4.49 17.82
N SER A 83 17.42 5.76 18.20
CA SER A 83 17.75 6.21 19.55
C SER A 83 16.89 5.48 20.59
N PRO A 84 17.30 5.41 21.86
CA PRO A 84 16.51 4.75 22.91
C PRO A 84 15.07 5.30 23.03
N GLU A 85 14.90 6.61 22.83
CA GLU A 85 13.59 7.28 22.85
C GLU A 85 12.73 6.88 21.65
N LEU A 86 13.29 6.91 20.43
CA LEU A 86 12.59 6.45 19.23
C LEU A 86 12.26 4.96 19.29
N ARG A 87 13.13 4.14 19.88
CA ARG A 87 12.87 2.71 20.06
C ARG A 87 11.71 2.46 21.01
N LYS A 88 11.56 3.28 22.05
CA LYS A 88 10.40 3.20 22.96
C LYS A 88 9.10 3.49 22.20
N LEU A 89 9.08 4.58 21.43
CA LEU A 89 7.92 4.96 20.60
C LEU A 89 7.59 3.90 19.55
N GLU A 90 8.61 3.29 18.93
CA GLU A 90 8.43 2.19 17.97
C GLU A 90 7.79 0.96 18.59
N VAL A 91 8.18 0.57 19.81
CA VAL A 91 7.57 -0.58 20.49
C VAL A 91 6.10 -0.31 20.81
N GLU A 92 5.79 0.88 21.34
CA GLU A 92 4.43 1.31 21.63
C GLU A 92 3.56 1.33 20.36
N ALA A 93 4.07 1.89 19.26
CA ALA A 93 3.37 1.87 17.97
C ALA A 93 3.08 0.45 17.44
N ASN A 94 4.04 -0.47 17.59
CA ASN A 94 3.85 -1.85 17.15
C ASN A 94 2.79 -2.59 17.97
N GLU A 95 2.69 -2.30 19.28
CA GLU A 95 1.66 -2.87 20.15
C GLU A 95 0.26 -2.37 19.77
N ASP A 96 0.12 -1.09 19.38
CA ASP A 96 -1.15 -0.50 18.97
C ASP A 96 -1.64 -0.97 17.59
N VAL A 97 -0.72 -1.18 16.63
CA VAL A 97 -1.05 -1.50 15.22
C VAL A 97 -1.28 -3.00 14.98
N ASP A 98 -0.64 -3.90 15.75
CA ASP A 98 -0.71 -5.36 15.54
C ASP A 98 -2.09 -5.99 15.83
N GLY A 99 -3.08 -5.18 16.21
CA GLY A 99 -4.47 -5.62 16.45
C GLY A 99 -5.27 -6.02 15.21
N SER A 100 -4.79 -5.77 13.98
CA SER A 100 -5.56 -6.04 12.75
C SER A 100 -4.90 -7.13 11.90
N LYS A 101 -5.21 -8.40 12.20
CA LYS A 101 -4.84 -9.54 11.35
C LYS A 101 -6.04 -10.09 10.60
N SER A 102 -6.02 -9.85 9.29
CA SER A 102 -6.67 -10.68 8.27
C SER A 102 -8.20 -10.82 8.40
N GLY A 103 -8.93 -9.97 7.66
CA GLY A 103 -10.34 -10.22 7.37
C GLY A 103 -10.52 -11.41 6.42
N HIS A 104 -10.73 -12.61 6.96
CA HIS A 104 -11.22 -13.74 6.16
C HIS A 104 -12.68 -13.50 5.79
N GLY A 105 -12.91 -12.85 4.65
CA GLY A 105 -14.22 -12.76 4.03
C GLY A 105 -14.42 -13.87 3.01
N ARG A 106 -15.04 -15.00 3.38
CA ARG A 106 -15.69 -15.86 2.37
C ARG A 106 -16.98 -15.17 1.93
N ARG A 107 -16.88 -14.34 0.89
CA ARG A 107 -18.03 -13.77 0.16
C ARG A 107 -17.90 -14.14 -1.33
N GLY A 108 -18.59 -15.21 -1.75
CA GLY A 108 -18.78 -15.55 -3.17
C GLY A 108 -17.57 -16.19 -3.88
N TYR A 109 -17.38 -15.81 -5.15
CA TYR A 109 -16.40 -16.34 -6.13
C TYR A 109 -14.95 -15.79 -5.98
N LEU A 110 -14.63 -15.15 -4.85
CA LEU A 110 -13.29 -14.60 -4.61
C LEU A 110 -12.31 -15.74 -4.32
N GLN A 111 -11.33 -15.92 -5.20
CA GLN A 111 -10.27 -16.92 -5.04
C GLN A 111 -9.10 -16.36 -4.24
N GLU A 112 -8.66 -15.14 -4.59
CA GLU A 112 -7.51 -14.49 -3.96
C GLU A 112 -7.79 -12.99 -3.81
N GLY A 113 -7.47 -12.45 -2.63
CA GLY A 113 -7.58 -11.02 -2.34
C GLY A 113 -6.45 -10.57 -1.43
N ALA A 114 -5.75 -9.51 -1.80
CA ALA A 114 -4.68 -8.91 -1.03
C ALA A 114 -4.88 -7.40 -0.90
N TRP A 115 -4.67 -6.88 0.31
CA TRP A 115 -4.69 -5.46 0.64
C TRP A 115 -3.39 -5.15 1.38
N ASP A 116 -2.51 -4.39 0.73
CA ASP A 116 -1.26 -3.93 1.33
C ASP A 116 -1.36 -2.41 1.57
N ALA A 117 -1.14 -1.97 2.80
CA ALA A 117 -1.15 -0.56 3.17
C ALA A 117 0.24 -0.15 3.69
N ILE A 118 0.79 0.94 3.14
CA ILE A 118 2.08 1.50 3.51
C ILE A 118 1.87 2.98 3.85
N HIS A 119 2.23 3.35 5.07
CA HIS A 119 2.12 4.72 5.58
C HIS A 119 3.52 5.23 5.96
N VAL A 120 4.01 6.21 5.22
CA VAL A 120 5.26 6.92 5.52
C VAL A 120 4.91 8.26 6.15
N ILE A 121 5.32 8.45 7.40
CA ILE A 121 5.07 9.68 8.15
C ILE A 121 6.39 10.39 8.41
N GLU A 122 6.44 11.66 8.03
CA GLU A 122 7.50 12.58 8.41
C GLU A 122 6.97 13.48 9.53
N VAL A 123 7.72 13.53 10.64
CA VAL A 123 7.40 14.38 11.80
C VAL A 123 8.41 15.53 11.83
N GLY A 124 7.92 16.76 11.69
CA GLY A 124 8.71 17.97 11.79
C GLY A 124 9.09 18.33 13.24
N PRO A 125 9.90 19.38 13.43
CA PRO A 125 10.22 19.87 14.77
C PRO A 125 8.96 20.37 15.49
N GLU A 126 8.98 20.27 16.82
CA GLU A 126 7.98 20.87 17.68
C GLU A 126 8.25 22.37 17.84
N GLU A 127 7.28 23.21 17.50
CA GLU A 127 7.31 24.66 17.66
C GLU A 127 6.06 25.09 18.43
N GLU A 128 6.24 25.63 19.64
CA GLU A 128 5.14 26.12 20.49
C GLU A 128 4.01 25.09 20.72
N ASP A 129 4.36 23.84 21.07
CA ASP A 129 3.43 22.71 21.24
C ASP A 129 2.70 22.30 19.93
N ILE A 130 3.12 22.80 18.77
CA ILE A 130 2.59 22.42 17.46
C ILE A 130 3.65 21.65 16.69
N VAL A 131 3.24 20.52 16.11
CA VAL A 131 4.10 19.66 15.28
C VAL A 131 3.50 19.54 13.89
N GLN A 132 4.34 19.68 12.87
CA GLN A 132 3.95 19.48 11.48
C GLN A 132 4.18 18.02 11.07
N TYR A 133 3.13 17.36 10.58
CA TYR A 133 3.17 15.99 10.10
C TYR A 133 2.93 15.96 8.60
N CYS A 134 3.66 15.11 7.88
CA CYS A 134 3.43 14.81 6.48
C CYS A 134 3.25 13.30 6.32
N LEU A 135 2.05 12.87 5.94
CA LEU A 135 1.70 11.47 5.73
C LEU A 135 1.60 11.20 4.22
N THR A 136 2.40 10.26 3.73
CA THR A 136 2.25 9.65 2.40
C THR A 136 1.77 8.23 2.58
N SER A 137 0.57 7.92 2.06
CA SER A 137 -0.03 6.60 2.16
C SER A 137 -0.22 5.98 0.79
N THR A 138 0.15 4.72 0.66
CA THR A 138 -0.11 3.90 -0.52
C THR A 138 -0.90 2.68 -0.11
N VAL A 139 -1.98 2.40 -0.83
CA VAL A 139 -2.69 1.13 -0.74
C VAL A 139 -2.57 0.40 -2.08
N MET A 140 -2.19 -0.87 -2.03
CA MET A 140 -2.21 -1.79 -3.15
C MET A 140 -3.34 -2.80 -2.93
N LEU A 141 -4.15 -3.00 -3.95
CA LEU A 141 -5.27 -3.94 -3.95
C LEU A 141 -5.08 -4.92 -5.10
N THR A 142 -5.20 -6.22 -4.80
CA THR A 142 -5.30 -7.28 -5.80
C THR A 142 -6.49 -8.14 -5.48
N LEU A 143 -7.33 -8.40 -6.48
CA LEU A 143 -8.50 -9.26 -6.40
C LEU A 143 -8.51 -10.18 -7.62
N THR A 144 -8.59 -11.48 -7.38
CA THR A 144 -8.77 -12.49 -8.41
C THR A 144 -10.03 -13.29 -8.09
N THR A 145 -10.97 -13.31 -9.01
CA THR A 145 -12.18 -14.13 -8.94
C THR A 145 -12.14 -15.15 -10.06
N ASP A 146 -12.58 -16.37 -9.80
CA ASP A 146 -12.76 -17.38 -10.82
C ASP A 146 -14.13 -18.03 -10.64
N ASN A 147 -14.90 -18.04 -11.72
CA ASN A 147 -16.27 -18.48 -11.73
C ASN A 147 -16.57 -19.13 -13.09
N GLU A 148 -17.21 -20.29 -13.08
CA GLU A 148 -17.52 -21.05 -14.30
C GLU A 148 -18.35 -20.24 -15.30
N SER A 149 -19.22 -19.34 -14.83
CA SER A 149 -20.12 -18.55 -15.70
C SER A 149 -19.53 -17.26 -16.25
N SER A 150 -18.63 -16.60 -15.51
CA SER A 150 -18.01 -15.32 -15.92
C SER A 150 -16.54 -15.44 -16.32
N GLY A 151 -15.95 -16.62 -16.14
CA GLY A 151 -14.51 -16.85 -16.28
C GLY A 151 -13.69 -16.18 -15.18
N SER A 152 -12.38 -16.26 -15.34
CA SER A 152 -11.40 -15.63 -14.47
C SER A 152 -11.37 -14.11 -14.70
N PHE A 153 -11.47 -13.35 -13.62
CA PHE A 153 -11.35 -11.89 -13.61
C PHE A 153 -10.29 -11.48 -12.59
N ASN A 154 -9.36 -10.64 -13.01
CA ASN A 154 -8.32 -10.06 -12.16
C ASN A 154 -8.44 -8.54 -12.16
N LEU A 155 -8.39 -7.96 -10.97
CA LEU A 155 -8.41 -6.54 -10.75
C LEU A 155 -7.30 -6.18 -9.77
N SER A 156 -6.33 -5.41 -10.22
CA SER A 156 -5.19 -5.03 -9.41
C SER A 156 -4.72 -3.62 -9.70
N GLY A 157 -4.13 -2.98 -8.70
CA GLY A 157 -3.46 -1.69 -8.84
C GLY A 157 -3.10 -1.08 -7.49
N SER A 158 -2.75 0.20 -7.50
CA SER A 158 -2.40 0.95 -6.30
C SER A 158 -2.91 2.39 -6.35
N ILE A 159 -3.13 2.97 -5.18
CA ILE A 159 -3.46 4.39 -5.01
C ILE A 159 -2.53 4.96 -3.95
N ARG A 160 -1.84 6.04 -4.30
CA ARG A 160 -1.03 6.83 -3.37
C ARG A 160 -1.66 8.20 -3.15
N ARG A 161 -1.73 8.63 -1.88
CA ARG A 161 -2.13 9.99 -1.50
C ARG A 161 -1.20 10.56 -0.45
N GLN A 162 -1.12 11.87 -0.41
CA GLN A 162 -0.35 12.62 0.58
C GLN A 162 -1.27 13.59 1.32
N MET A 163 -1.03 13.78 2.62
CA MET A 163 -1.65 14.83 3.42
C MET A 163 -0.60 15.46 4.34
N SER A 164 -0.82 16.71 4.73
CA SER A 164 -0.04 17.38 5.76
C SER A 164 -0.96 18.03 6.76
N MET A 165 -0.63 17.93 8.05
CA MET A 165 -1.41 18.49 9.15
C MET A 165 -0.48 19.14 10.18
N LYS A 166 -0.97 20.18 10.84
CA LYS A 166 -0.33 20.76 12.03
C LYS A 166 -1.21 20.41 13.22
N LEU A 167 -0.66 19.68 14.18
CA LEU A 167 -1.40 19.16 15.34
C LEU A 167 -0.66 19.54 16.62
N SER A 168 -1.41 19.77 17.69
CA SER A 168 -0.81 19.99 19.01
C SER A 168 -0.16 18.70 19.51
N PHE A 169 0.96 18.83 20.23
CA PHE A 169 1.65 17.70 20.85
C PHE A 169 0.94 17.18 22.11
N SER A 170 -0.07 17.89 22.63
CA SER A 170 -0.82 17.52 23.84
C SER A 170 -1.36 16.08 23.89
N GLU A 171 -1.73 15.49 22.75
CA GLU A 171 -2.23 14.11 22.66
C GLU A 171 -1.13 13.06 22.33
N GLY A 172 0.11 13.50 22.12
CA GLY A 172 1.25 12.66 21.77
C GLY A 172 1.35 12.29 20.29
N HIS A 173 2.54 11.90 19.84
CA HIS A 173 2.80 11.56 18.44
C HIS A 173 1.98 10.39 17.93
N LEU A 174 1.83 9.31 18.72
CA LEU A 174 1.10 8.12 18.27
C LEU A 174 -0.37 8.40 18.01
N CYS A 175 -1.03 9.14 18.91
CA CYS A 175 -2.42 9.54 18.73
C CYS A 175 -2.61 10.37 17.45
N ASN A 176 -1.75 11.38 17.27
CA ASN A 176 -1.76 12.23 16.07
C ASN A 176 -1.55 11.41 14.79
N MET A 177 -0.55 10.52 14.78
CA MET A 177 -0.27 9.65 13.63
C MET A 177 -1.41 8.68 13.36
N GLY A 178 -1.99 8.06 14.39
CA GLY A 178 -3.12 7.14 14.28
C GLY A 178 -4.34 7.81 13.64
N LYS A 179 -4.70 9.02 14.10
CA LYS A 179 -5.81 9.82 13.51
C LYS A 179 -5.57 10.12 12.03
N MET A 180 -4.35 10.51 11.67
CA MET A 180 -3.99 10.80 10.27
C MET A 180 -4.08 9.54 9.38
N ILE A 181 -3.59 8.40 9.88
CA ILE A 181 -3.66 7.11 9.17
C ILE A 181 -5.12 6.71 8.98
N GLU A 182 -5.94 6.73 10.03
CA GLU A 182 -7.36 6.38 9.97
C GLU A 182 -8.12 7.24 8.95
N GLU A 183 -7.93 8.56 9.00
CA GLU A 183 -8.55 9.49 8.04
C GLU A 183 -8.11 9.19 6.60
N MET A 184 -6.81 8.91 6.39
CA MET A 184 -6.29 8.61 5.07
C MET A 184 -6.79 7.27 4.54
N GLU A 185 -6.82 6.22 5.35
CA GLU A 185 -7.34 4.91 4.97
C GLU A 185 -8.82 5.00 4.58
N GLY A 186 -9.62 5.76 5.32
CA GLY A 186 -11.02 6.03 4.96
C GLY A 186 -11.15 6.65 3.57
N LYS A 187 -10.32 7.66 3.26
CA LYS A 187 -10.29 8.31 1.93
C LYS A 187 -9.82 7.35 0.83
N LEU A 188 -8.80 6.54 1.11
CA LEU A 188 -8.25 5.58 0.16
C LEU A 188 -9.24 4.45 -0.15
N ARG A 189 -9.93 3.92 0.87
CA ARG A 189 -10.99 2.92 0.71
C ARG A 189 -12.12 3.41 -0.19
N ASN A 190 -12.61 4.63 0.05
CA ASN A 190 -13.64 5.24 -0.80
C ASN A 190 -13.15 5.46 -2.24
N SER A 191 -11.88 5.85 -2.41
CA SER A 191 -11.28 6.03 -3.73
C SER A 191 -11.16 4.70 -4.48
N LEU A 192 -10.76 3.64 -3.78
CA LEU A 192 -10.67 2.29 -4.35
C LEU A 192 -12.05 1.83 -4.80
N ASP A 193 -13.08 1.94 -3.97
CA ASP A 193 -14.43 1.52 -4.33
C ASP A 193 -14.93 2.18 -5.63
N GLN A 194 -14.79 3.50 -5.73
CA GLN A 194 -15.20 4.28 -6.90
C GLN A 194 -14.42 3.89 -8.17
N VAL A 195 -13.11 3.69 -8.07
CA VAL A 195 -12.27 3.39 -9.24
C VAL A 195 -12.40 1.93 -9.66
N TYR A 196 -12.31 1.01 -8.70
CA TYR A 196 -12.18 -0.43 -8.93
C TYR A 196 -13.49 -1.12 -9.25
N PHE A 197 -14.61 -0.66 -8.69
CA PHE A 197 -15.91 -1.26 -8.94
C PHE A 197 -16.85 -0.34 -9.71
N GLY A 198 -16.67 0.99 -9.60
CA GLY A 198 -17.41 1.97 -10.38
C GLY A 198 -16.87 2.13 -11.80
N LYS A 199 -15.70 2.77 -11.94
CA LYS A 199 -15.17 3.19 -13.24
C LYS A 199 -14.80 2.03 -14.16
N THR A 200 -14.22 0.95 -13.64
CA THR A 200 -13.89 -0.25 -14.43
C THR A 200 -15.14 -0.88 -15.04
N ASN A 201 -16.23 -0.97 -14.26
CA ASN A 201 -17.50 -1.50 -14.73
C ASN A 201 -18.12 -0.59 -15.80
N GLU A 202 -18.09 0.73 -15.59
CA GLU A 202 -18.51 1.72 -16.60
C GLU A 202 -17.74 1.56 -17.92
N MET A 203 -16.41 1.36 -17.85
CA MET A 203 -15.58 1.12 -19.04
C MET A 203 -15.98 -0.16 -19.78
N VAL A 204 -16.21 -1.27 -19.05
CA VAL A 204 -16.67 -2.53 -19.65
C VAL A 204 -18.03 -2.34 -20.34
N CYS A 205 -18.98 -1.68 -19.66
CA CYS A 205 -20.29 -1.36 -20.23
C CYS A 205 -20.20 -0.41 -21.43
N THR A 206 -19.22 0.48 -21.49
CA THR A 206 -19.01 1.37 -22.64
C THR A 206 -18.48 0.60 -23.85
N LEU A 207 -17.54 -0.32 -23.63
CA LEU A 207 -16.97 -1.15 -24.71
C LEU A 207 -17.98 -2.17 -25.24
N ARG A 208 -18.83 -2.70 -24.35
CA ARG A 208 -19.90 -3.63 -24.71
C ARG A 208 -21.18 -3.27 -23.95
N PRO A 209 -22.02 -2.39 -24.52
CA PRO A 209 -23.28 -2.03 -23.91
C PRO A 209 -24.17 -3.27 -23.70
N PRO A 210 -24.81 -3.41 -22.52
CA PRO A 210 -25.86 -4.38 -22.30
C PRO A 210 -26.94 -4.27 -23.40
N ALA A 211 -27.49 -5.40 -23.83
CA ALA A 211 -28.48 -5.46 -24.91
C ALA A 211 -29.71 -4.55 -24.65
N GLU A 212 -30.06 -4.35 -23.38
CA GLU A 212 -31.15 -3.49 -22.91
C GLU A 212 -30.93 -2.01 -23.22
N LEU A 213 -29.68 -1.53 -23.27
CA LEU A 213 -29.33 -0.14 -23.59
C LEU A 213 -29.31 0.12 -25.11
N VAL A 214 -29.14 -0.92 -25.93
CA VAL A 214 -29.13 -0.81 -27.40
C VAL A 214 -30.56 -0.64 -27.94
N GLN A 215 -31.57 -1.20 -27.26
CA GLN A 215 -32.98 -1.11 -27.68
C GLN A 215 -33.57 0.31 -27.58
N MET A 216 -32.92 1.24 -26.88
CA MET A 216 -33.40 2.63 -26.76
C MET A 216 -33.00 3.56 -27.92
N LYS A 217 -32.19 3.09 -28.88
CA LYS A 217 -31.77 3.90 -30.04
C LYS A 217 -32.28 3.33 -31.36
N LEU A 218 -33.55 3.52 -31.64
CA LEU A 218 -34.12 3.64 -32.99
C LEU A 218 -35.42 4.45 -32.90
N PRO A 219 -35.40 5.78 -33.13
CA PRO A 219 -36.60 6.42 -33.65
C PRO A 219 -36.72 6.01 -35.13
N ASP A 220 -37.79 5.30 -35.46
CA ASP A 220 -38.18 5.04 -36.85
C ASP A 220 -38.32 6.39 -37.58
N THR A 221 -37.36 6.72 -38.44
CA THR A 221 -37.57 7.76 -39.46
C THR A 221 -38.47 7.18 -40.54
N ARG A 222 -39.77 7.49 -40.43
CA ARG A 222 -40.71 7.53 -41.56
C ARG A 222 -40.50 8.79 -42.38
#